data_AF-A0A9R1W3B4-F1
#
_entry.id   AF-A0A9R1W3B4-F1
#
_cell.length_a   1.000
_cell.length_b   1.000
_cell.length_c   1.000
_cell.angle_alpha   90.00
_cell.angle_beta   90.00
_cell.angle_gamma   90.00
#
_symmetry.space_group_name_H-M   'P 1'
#
loop_
_entity.id
_entity.type
_entity.pdbx_description
1 polymer ?
#
loop_
_entity_poly.entity_id
_entity_poly.type
_entity_poly.pdbx_seq_one_letter_code
_entity_poly.pdbx_strand_id
1 'polypeptide(L)'
;MTWHDQSGVHTPISQKWSPLVTVQSLESDMATDSAGIPLPKTSAESWGTGRAISRIPRVPGGGTHHARQGAFGNMCLVGRMFTLTRIWRRWHRKINVNHKRYVVVSAIAASAVPSLVMARGHRIESVPELPLVVSDSAEGVEENL
;
A
#
# COMPACT_ATOMS: atom_id res chain seq x y z
N MET A 1 13.49 21.64 -35.24
CA MET A 1 13.94 21.17 -33.91
C MET A 1 13.60 19.70 -33.79
N THR A 2 14.60 18.86 -34.08
CA THR A 2 14.50 17.40 -34.02
C THR A 2 14.60 16.97 -32.56
N TRP A 3 13.49 16.41 -32.04
CA TRP A 3 13.47 15.78 -30.73
C TRP A 3 14.12 14.41 -30.82
N HIS A 4 15.20 14.23 -30.07
CA HIS A 4 15.85 12.94 -29.91
C HIS A 4 15.04 12.06 -28.95
N ASP A 5 14.80 10.84 -29.41
CA ASP A 5 14.43 9.65 -28.64
C ASP A 5 15.62 9.21 -27.76
N GLN A 6 15.35 8.99 -26.47
CA GLN A 6 16.18 8.18 -25.58
C GLN A 6 15.28 7.32 -24.68
N SER A 7 14.88 6.18 -25.22
CA SER A 7 15.07 4.85 -24.63
C SER A 7 14.76 4.65 -23.14
N GLY A 8 13.71 3.86 -22.89
CA GLY A 8 13.90 2.59 -22.19
C GLY A 8 13.54 2.58 -20.71
N VAL A 9 12.25 2.44 -20.40
CA VAL A 9 11.81 1.77 -19.16
C VAL A 9 10.72 0.77 -19.53
N HIS A 10 11.09 -0.51 -19.48
CA HIS A 10 10.14 -1.62 -19.49
C HIS A 10 9.15 -1.44 -18.32
N THR A 11 7.87 -1.28 -18.62
CA THR A 11 6.81 -1.39 -17.60
C THR A 11 6.13 -2.74 -17.71
N PRO A 12 6.46 -3.73 -16.85
CA PRO A 12 5.47 -4.68 -16.42
C PRO A 12 4.85 -4.19 -15.10
N ILE A 13 3.70 -4.76 -14.75
CA ILE A 13 2.90 -4.55 -13.54
C ILE A 13 1.67 -3.69 -13.80
N SER A 14 0.68 -4.40 -14.36
CA SER A 14 -0.70 -4.38 -13.89
C SER A 14 -0.76 -4.09 -12.38
N GLN A 15 -0.90 -2.81 -12.01
CA GLN A 15 -1.36 -2.43 -10.68
C GLN A 15 -2.85 -2.24 -10.76
N LYS A 16 -3.56 -3.34 -10.49
CA LYS A 16 -4.97 -3.33 -10.13
C LYS A 16 -5.09 -2.52 -8.84
N TRP A 17 -5.54 -1.27 -8.95
CA TRP A 17 -5.84 -0.43 -7.80
C TRP A 17 -7.12 -0.94 -7.14
N SER A 18 -6.98 -1.78 -6.11
CA SER A 18 -8.08 -2.06 -5.20
C SER A 18 -8.27 -0.84 -4.29
N PRO A 19 -9.51 -0.37 -4.06
CA PRO A 19 -9.75 0.73 -3.12
C PRO A 19 -9.38 0.26 -1.71
N LEU A 20 -8.56 1.08 -1.03
CA LEU A 20 -8.14 0.85 0.35
C LEU A 20 -9.36 0.77 1.25
N VAL A 21 -9.57 -0.41 1.84
CA VAL A 21 -10.36 -0.58 3.07
C VAL A 21 -9.92 0.50 4.06
N THR A 22 -10.89 1.23 4.61
CA THR A 22 -10.70 2.16 5.71
C THR A 22 -9.98 1.44 6.85
N VAL A 23 -8.71 1.77 7.06
CA VAL A 23 -7.96 1.31 8.23
C VAL A 23 -8.61 2.00 9.44
N GLN A 24 -9.39 1.26 10.20
CA GLN A 24 -9.81 1.68 11.54
C GLN A 24 -8.54 1.94 12.36
N SER A 25 -8.45 3.12 12.98
CA SER A 25 -7.44 3.36 14.01
C SER A 25 -7.64 2.33 15.12
N LEU A 26 -6.60 1.52 15.36
CA LEU A 26 -6.47 0.77 16.61
C LEU A 26 -5.99 1.75 17.68
N GLU A 27 -6.90 2.59 18.17
CA GLU A 27 -6.77 3.22 19.48
C GLU A 27 -6.97 2.11 20.53
N SER A 28 -5.90 1.42 20.92
CA SER A 28 -5.81 0.72 22.22
C SER A 28 -4.38 0.27 22.52
N ASP A 29 -3.79 0.89 23.55
CA ASP A 29 -2.94 0.28 24.58
C ASP A 29 -1.61 -0.38 24.22
N MET A 30 -0.78 0.27 23.40
CA MET A 30 0.65 -0.08 23.32
C MET A 30 1.44 1.14 23.77
N ALA A 31 2.18 1.08 24.90
CA ALA A 31 2.97 2.26 25.26
C ALA A 31 4.01 2.48 24.18
N THR A 32 3.87 3.65 23.62
CA THR A 32 4.71 4.18 22.59
C THR A 32 5.93 4.82 23.24
N ASP A 33 7.09 4.72 22.59
CA ASP A 33 8.20 5.61 22.90
C ASP A 33 7.84 7.07 22.56
N SER A 34 8.74 8.01 22.85
CA SER A 34 8.56 9.45 22.55
C SER A 34 8.32 9.75 21.07
N ALA A 35 8.46 8.77 20.18
CA ALA A 35 8.19 8.85 18.75
C ALA A 35 6.87 8.15 18.33
N GLY A 36 6.02 7.73 19.27
CA GLY A 36 4.71 7.16 18.95
C GLY A 36 4.76 5.70 18.48
N ILE A 37 5.82 4.96 18.83
CA ILE A 37 6.10 3.64 18.27
C ILE A 37 5.83 2.54 19.30
N PRO A 38 5.00 1.52 18.99
CA PRO A 38 4.87 0.34 19.83
C PRO A 38 6.24 -0.37 19.94
N LEU A 39 6.96 -0.14 21.03
CA LEU A 39 8.14 -0.91 21.37
C LEU A 39 7.76 -2.00 22.37
N PRO A 40 8.42 -3.17 22.34
CA PRO A 40 8.30 -4.14 23.41
C PRO A 40 8.67 -3.47 24.74
N LYS A 41 7.70 -3.35 25.67
CA LYS A 41 7.90 -2.81 27.02
C LYS A 41 8.72 -3.80 27.86
N THR A 42 10.04 -3.76 27.75
CA THR A 42 10.93 -4.65 28.50
C THR A 42 12.11 -3.86 29.08
N SER A 43 12.60 -4.24 30.26
CA SER A 43 13.80 -3.65 30.89
C SER A 43 15.08 -4.42 30.53
N ALA A 44 15.13 -4.98 29.32
CA ALA A 44 16.21 -5.87 28.89
C ALA A 44 17.54 -5.13 28.67
N GLU A 45 18.63 -5.70 29.17
CA GLU A 45 19.98 -5.14 29.04
C GLU A 45 20.96 -6.18 28.50
N SER A 46 22.02 -5.71 27.83
CA SER A 46 23.06 -6.61 27.32
C SER A 46 23.99 -7.03 28.45
N TRP A 47 24.31 -8.32 28.50
CA TRP A 47 25.23 -8.86 29.51
C TRP A 47 26.72 -8.73 29.14
N GLY A 48 27.03 -8.16 27.98
CA GLY A 48 28.40 -8.00 27.51
C GLY A 48 29.09 -9.32 27.15
N THR A 49 30.43 -9.29 27.12
CA THR A 49 31.28 -10.45 26.80
C THR A 49 31.55 -11.34 28.01
N GLY A 50 32.16 -12.52 27.80
CA GLY A 50 32.64 -13.38 28.88
C GLY A 50 31.59 -14.33 29.50
N ARG A 51 30.43 -14.48 28.86
CA ARG A 51 29.32 -15.34 29.34
C ARG A 51 28.87 -16.41 28.34
N ALA A 52 29.68 -16.67 27.31
CA ALA A 52 29.41 -17.64 26.22
C ALA A 52 28.04 -17.46 25.52
N ILE A 53 27.55 -16.22 25.42
CA ILE A 53 26.25 -15.86 24.82
C ILE A 53 26.45 -14.61 23.95
N SER A 54 25.57 -14.42 22.94
CA SER A 54 25.54 -13.21 22.11
C SER A 54 25.22 -11.95 22.92
N ARG A 55 25.65 -10.78 22.42
CA ARG A 55 25.51 -9.48 23.10
C ARG A 55 24.12 -8.83 22.96
N ILE A 56 23.12 -9.57 22.49
CA ILE A 56 21.74 -9.07 22.36
C ILE A 56 21.18 -8.74 23.76
N PRO A 57 20.43 -7.63 23.95
CA PRO A 57 19.78 -7.33 25.22
C PRO A 57 18.85 -8.45 25.68
N ARG A 58 18.89 -8.81 26.96
CA ARG A 58 18.10 -9.91 27.52
C ARG A 58 17.28 -9.47 28.73
N VAL A 59 16.08 -10.03 28.87
CA VAL A 59 15.16 -9.72 29.97
C VAL A 59 15.81 -10.11 31.31
N PRO A 60 15.90 -9.19 32.29
CA PRO A 60 16.52 -9.47 33.59
C PRO A 60 15.63 -10.39 34.45
N GLY A 61 16.18 -10.88 35.56
CA GLY A 61 15.47 -11.72 36.53
C GLY A 61 15.64 -13.23 36.34
N GLY A 62 14.76 -14.00 36.97
CA GLY A 62 14.77 -15.45 37.01
C GLY A 62 13.43 -16.01 37.48
N GLY A 63 13.25 -17.34 37.40
CA GLY A 63 12.02 -18.02 37.85
C GLY A 63 10.87 -18.03 36.83
N THR A 64 11.01 -17.34 35.69
CA THR A 64 10.05 -17.42 34.57
C THR A 64 10.73 -17.95 33.32
N HIS A 65 9.98 -18.64 32.46
CA HIS A 65 10.49 -19.13 31.17
C HIS A 65 11.00 -17.99 30.26
N HIS A 66 10.49 -16.78 30.45
CA HIS A 66 10.85 -15.59 29.67
C HIS A 66 12.15 -14.89 30.16
N ALA A 67 12.59 -15.15 31.40
CA ALA A 67 13.82 -14.57 31.92
C ALA A 67 15.02 -15.00 31.06
N ARG A 68 15.97 -14.07 30.84
CA ARG A 68 17.18 -14.26 30.03
C ARG A 68 16.94 -14.48 28.52
N GLN A 69 15.72 -14.37 28.00
CA GLN A 69 15.46 -14.39 26.56
C GLN A 69 15.89 -13.08 25.90
N GLY A 70 16.24 -13.14 24.60
CA GLY A 70 16.64 -11.95 23.83
C GLY A 70 15.44 -11.05 23.53
N ALA A 71 15.63 -9.74 23.62
CA ALA A 71 14.60 -8.71 23.40
C ALA A 71 15.12 -7.58 22.49
N PHE A 72 14.21 -6.69 22.07
CA PHE A 72 14.43 -5.52 21.21
C PHE A 72 14.95 -5.75 19.79
N GLY A 73 15.72 -6.80 19.52
CA GLY A 73 16.21 -7.13 18.19
C GLY A 73 15.06 -7.53 17.25
N ASN A 74 15.13 -7.16 15.98
CA ASN A 74 14.17 -7.60 14.96
C ASN A 74 14.25 -9.09 14.65
N MET A 75 15.40 -9.70 14.93
CA MET A 75 15.63 -11.14 14.87
C MET A 75 15.17 -11.88 16.13
N CYS A 76 14.82 -11.16 17.21
CA CYS A 76 14.40 -11.78 18.46
C CYS A 76 12.90 -12.05 18.44
N LEU A 77 12.50 -13.19 19.00
CA LEU A 77 11.09 -13.50 19.23
C LEU A 77 10.48 -12.43 20.16
N VAL A 78 9.31 -11.90 19.81
CA VAL A 78 8.65 -10.79 20.52
C VAL A 78 9.53 -9.50 20.57
N GLY A 79 10.49 -9.37 19.65
CA GLY A 79 11.26 -8.15 19.41
C GLY A 79 10.51 -7.12 18.57
N ARG A 80 11.20 -6.07 18.12
CA ARG A 80 10.59 -5.01 17.28
C ARG A 80 10.75 -5.30 15.79
N MET A 81 9.77 -4.95 14.96
CA MET A 81 9.90 -5.10 13.51
C MET A 81 11.01 -4.20 12.92
N PHE A 82 11.67 -4.63 11.83
CA PHE A 82 12.57 -3.77 11.05
C PHE A 82 11.77 -2.73 10.27
N THR A 83 12.23 -1.47 10.26
CA THR A 83 11.54 -0.33 9.61
C THR A 83 10.03 -0.32 9.88
N LEU A 84 9.67 -0.18 11.16
CA LEU A 84 8.28 -0.16 11.63
C LEU A 84 7.40 0.73 10.75
N THR A 85 6.22 0.21 10.41
CA THR A 85 5.22 0.95 9.65
C THR A 85 4.79 2.17 10.44
N ARG A 86 4.96 3.35 9.84
CA ARG A 86 4.63 4.63 10.46
C ARG A 86 3.31 5.16 9.94
N ILE A 87 2.55 5.79 10.83
CA ILE A 87 1.32 6.51 10.48
C ILE A 87 1.63 7.66 9.50
N TRP A 88 2.72 8.40 9.74
CA TRP A 88 3.15 9.54 8.92
C TRP A 88 3.82 9.16 7.59
N ARG A 89 3.72 7.90 7.16
CA ARG A 89 4.14 7.52 5.80
C ARG A 89 3.27 8.30 4.80
N ARG A 90 3.90 8.84 3.75
CA ARG A 90 3.17 9.58 2.72
C ARG A 90 2.40 8.61 1.81
N TRP A 91 1.14 8.35 2.15
CA TRP A 91 0.22 7.51 1.37
C TRP A 91 -0.35 8.24 0.15
N HIS A 92 -0.68 9.52 0.30
CA HIS A 92 -1.32 10.30 -0.74
C HIS A 92 -0.33 11.18 -1.52
N ARG A 93 -0.53 11.24 -2.84
CA ARG A 93 0.22 12.13 -3.74
C ARG A 93 -0.73 13.17 -4.32
N LYS A 94 -0.39 14.44 -4.11
CA LYS A 94 -1.07 15.57 -4.76
C LYS A 94 -0.65 15.59 -6.23
N ILE A 95 -1.63 15.65 -7.12
CA ILE A 95 -1.46 15.81 -8.56
C ILE A 95 -2.15 17.12 -8.94
N ASN A 96 -1.54 17.88 -9.86
CA ASN A 96 -2.11 19.13 -10.36
C ASN A 96 -3.50 18.90 -10.96
N VAL A 97 -4.44 19.80 -10.65
CA VAL A 97 -5.83 19.71 -11.11
C VAL A 97 -5.89 19.71 -12.65
N ASN A 98 -5.06 20.52 -13.30
CA ASN A 98 -5.00 20.55 -14.78
C ASN A 98 -4.59 19.19 -15.36
N HIS A 99 -3.59 18.52 -14.79
CA HIS A 99 -3.21 17.19 -15.25
C HIS A 99 -4.31 16.16 -15.01
N LYS A 100 -5.02 16.23 -13.87
CA LYS A 100 -6.18 15.35 -13.65
C LYS A 100 -7.25 15.56 -14.73
N ARG A 101 -7.55 16.81 -15.08
CA ARG A 101 -8.51 17.15 -16.15
C ARG A 101 -8.05 16.60 -17.51
N TYR A 102 -6.78 16.79 -17.87
CA TYR A 102 -6.24 16.26 -19.13
C TYR A 102 -6.33 14.74 -19.20
N VAL A 103 -5.97 14.02 -18.13
CA VAL A 103 -6.05 12.55 -18.10
C VAL A 103 -7.49 12.07 -18.27
N VAL A 104 -8.46 12.73 -17.64
CA VAL A 104 -9.88 12.37 -17.78
C VAL A 104 -10.37 12.59 -19.22
N VAL A 105 -10.04 13.74 -19.83
CA VAL A 105 -10.42 14.02 -21.23
C VAL A 105 -9.77 13.02 -22.18
N SER A 106 -8.49 12.69 -21.98
CA SER A 106 -7.80 11.67 -22.77
C SER A 106 -8.42 10.27 -22.61
N ALA A 107 -8.86 9.91 -21.41
CA ALA A 107 -9.55 8.64 -21.16
C ALA A 107 -10.92 8.59 -21.85
N ILE A 108 -11.68 9.69 -21.85
CA ILE A 108 -12.95 9.80 -22.57
C ILE A 108 -12.72 9.67 -24.09
N ALA A 109 -11.75 10.41 -24.63
CA ALA A 109 -11.39 10.31 -26.05
C ALA A 109 -10.97 8.88 -26.44
N ALA A 110 -10.22 8.18 -25.60
CA ALA A 110 -9.82 6.79 -25.86
C ALA A 110 -11.02 5.82 -25.90
N SER A 111 -12.11 6.11 -25.18
CA SER A 111 -13.31 5.26 -25.19
C SER A 111 -14.08 5.30 -26.51
N ALA A 112 -13.92 6.36 -27.29
CA ALA A 112 -14.50 6.50 -28.63
C ALA A 112 -13.71 5.72 -29.70
N VAL A 113 -12.54 5.14 -29.37
CA VAL A 113 -11.66 4.47 -30.32
C VAL A 113 -11.77 2.94 -30.16
N PRO A 114 -12.40 2.22 -31.11
CA PRO A 114 -12.63 0.78 -30.98
C PRO A 114 -11.34 -0.05 -30.82
N SER A 115 -10.26 0.35 -31.49
CA SER A 115 -8.98 -0.36 -31.41
C SER A 115 -8.38 -0.34 -30.00
N LEU A 116 -8.50 0.78 -29.28
CA LEU A 116 -8.03 0.90 -27.90
C LEU A 116 -8.91 0.11 -26.92
N VAL A 117 -10.22 0.09 -27.16
CA VAL A 117 -11.18 -0.66 -26.34
C VAL A 117 -10.99 -2.17 -26.49
N MET A 118 -10.80 -2.67 -27.71
CA MET A 118 -10.47 -4.08 -27.97
C MET A 118 -9.10 -4.45 -27.38
N ALA A 119 -8.08 -3.59 -27.57
CA ALA A 119 -6.74 -3.84 -27.03
C ALA A 119 -6.69 -3.91 -25.49
N ARG A 120 -7.60 -3.19 -24.80
CA ARG A 120 -7.78 -3.29 -23.35
C ARG A 120 -8.42 -4.61 -22.91
N GLY A 121 -9.04 -5.36 -23.82
CA GLY A 121 -9.66 -6.66 -23.57
C GLY A 121 -11.20 -6.62 -23.48
N HIS A 122 -11.84 -5.55 -23.91
CA HIS A 122 -13.31 -5.48 -23.97
C HIS A 122 -13.83 -6.19 -25.23
N ARG A 123 -14.84 -7.03 -25.09
CA ARG A 123 -15.52 -7.71 -26.20
C ARG A 123 -16.61 -6.80 -26.77
N ILE A 124 -16.37 -6.21 -27.93
CA ILE A 124 -17.26 -5.20 -28.53
C ILE A 124 -17.78 -5.58 -29.93
N GLU A 125 -17.71 -6.88 -30.28
CA GLU A 125 -18.08 -7.39 -31.61
C GLU A 125 -19.56 -7.16 -31.96
N SER A 126 -20.45 -7.16 -30.96
CA SER A 126 -21.89 -6.98 -31.15
C SER A 126 -22.37 -5.53 -31.00
N VAL A 127 -21.46 -4.59 -30.72
CA VAL A 127 -21.81 -3.19 -30.46
C VAL A 127 -21.88 -2.43 -31.80
N PRO A 128 -22.97 -1.70 -32.09
CA PRO A 128 -23.14 -1.04 -33.40
C PRO A 128 -22.13 0.11 -33.62
N GLU A 129 -21.82 0.88 -32.57
CA GLU A 129 -20.92 2.03 -32.65
C GLU A 129 -20.30 2.40 -31.30
N LEU A 130 -19.18 3.12 -31.34
CA LEU A 130 -18.55 3.74 -30.18
C LEU A 130 -18.36 5.25 -30.43
N PRO A 131 -18.61 6.11 -29.43
CA PRO A 131 -19.16 5.81 -28.11
C PRO A 131 -20.65 5.39 -28.18
N LEU A 132 -21.05 4.36 -27.43
CA LEU A 132 -22.44 3.88 -27.41
C LEU A 132 -23.30 4.84 -26.58
N VAL A 133 -24.22 5.55 -27.23
CA VAL A 133 -25.16 6.48 -26.58
C VAL A 133 -26.54 5.83 -26.52
N VAL A 134 -27.16 5.86 -25.33
CA VAL A 134 -28.49 5.29 -25.06
C VAL A 134 -29.41 6.42 -24.59
N SER A 135 -30.72 6.28 -24.80
CA SER A 135 -31.73 7.24 -24.35
C SER A 135 -31.82 7.34 -22.82
N ASP A 136 -32.16 8.52 -22.31
CA ASP A 136 -32.35 8.83 -20.88
C ASP A 136 -33.34 7.89 -20.15
N SER A 137 -34.24 7.22 -20.88
CA SER A 137 -35.13 6.20 -20.32
C SER A 137 -34.39 5.04 -19.64
N ALA A 138 -33.10 4.84 -19.94
CA ALA A 138 -32.26 3.84 -19.28
C ALA A 138 -32.03 4.13 -17.78
N GLU A 139 -32.15 5.39 -17.33
CA GLU A 139 -31.95 5.77 -15.92
C GLU A 139 -33.08 5.26 -15.01
N GLY A 140 -34.28 5.05 -15.57
CA GLY A 140 -35.48 4.63 -14.84
C GLY A 140 -35.75 3.12 -14.89
N VAL A 141 -34.77 2.30 -15.26
CA VAL A 141 -34.93 0.85 -15.29
C VAL A 141 -34.92 0.30 -13.88
N GLU A 142 -36.10 -0.08 -13.38
CA GLU A 142 -36.24 -0.84 -12.14
C GLU A 142 -36.21 -2.35 -12.43
N GLU A 143 -35.46 -3.09 -11.62
CA GLU A 143 -35.41 -4.54 -11.69
C GLU A 143 -36.74 -5.11 -11.17
N ASN A 144 -37.54 -5.68 -12.07
CA ASN A 144 -38.71 -6.47 -11.65
C ASN A 144 -38.20 -7.74 -10.97
N LEU A 145 -38.24 -7.76 -9.64
CA LEU A 145 -38.03 -8.94 -8.80
C LEU A 145 -39.20 -9.92 -8.87
#